data_AF-K9MF06-F1
#
_entry.id   AF-K9MF06-F1
#
_cell.length_a   1.000
_cell.length_b   1.000
_cell.length_c   1.000
_cell.angle_alpha   90.00
_cell.angle_beta   90.00
_cell.angle_gamma   90.00
#
_symmetry.space_group_name_H-M   'P 1'
#
loop_
_entity.id
_entity.type
_entity.pdbx_description
1 polymer ?
#
loop_
_entity_poly.entity_id
_entity_poly.type
_entity_poly.pdbx_seq_one_letter_code
_entity_poly.pdbx_strand_id
1 'polypeptide(L)'
;MINKSIFKQVSVYFGLPLVGALVHSLVVIKVVSEYISSLNKLNIGASSLLSYLVMVIVYGGYFYATYIGYKLTVKNSLKQK
;
A
#
# COMPACT_ATOMS: atom_id res chain seq x y z
N MET A 1 -17.20 4.43 -20.02
CA MET A 1 -17.67 3.91 -18.70
C MET A 1 -16.71 2.88 -18.10
N ILE A 2 -16.31 1.83 -18.85
CA ILE A 2 -15.49 0.71 -18.34
C ILE A 2 -14.15 1.11 -17.68
N ASN A 3 -13.35 1.98 -18.30
CA ASN A 3 -12.06 2.41 -17.71
C ASN A 3 -12.24 3.12 -16.36
N LYS A 4 -13.33 3.88 -16.19
CA LYS A 4 -13.63 4.61 -14.95
C LYS A 4 -14.04 3.65 -13.84
N SER A 5 -14.80 2.60 -14.16
CA SER A 5 -15.15 1.54 -13.19
C SER A 5 -13.93 0.72 -12.79
N ILE A 6 -13.08 0.32 -13.73
CA ILE A 6 -11.84 -0.43 -13.43
C ILE A 6 -10.95 0.37 -12.48
N PHE A 7 -10.74 1.65 -12.76
CA PHE A 7 -9.95 2.51 -11.88
C PHE A 7 -10.57 2.60 -10.48
N LYS A 8 -11.87 2.92 -10.36
CA LYS A 8 -12.54 2.99 -9.05
C LYS A 8 -12.45 1.68 -8.26
N GLN A 9 -12.73 0.55 -8.91
CA GLN A 9 -12.76 -0.75 -8.24
C GLN A 9 -11.38 -1.15 -7.73
N VAL A 10 -10.34 -1.04 -8.57
CA VAL A 10 -8.96 -1.35 -8.18
C VAL A 10 -8.47 -0.35 -7.12
N SER A 11 -8.75 0.94 -7.25
CA SER A 11 -8.38 1.95 -6.25
C SER A 11 -9.05 1.73 -4.89
N VAL A 12 -10.32 1.35 -4.83
CA VAL A 12 -11.00 1.09 -3.56
C VAL A 12 -10.47 -0.19 -2.91
N TYR A 13 -10.30 -1.27 -3.70
CA TYR A 13 -9.88 -2.57 -3.19
C TYR A 13 -8.47 -2.56 -2.60
N PHE A 14 -7.57 -1.75 -3.18
CA PHE A 14 -6.18 -1.62 -2.74
C PHE A 14 -5.95 -0.42 -1.83
N GLY A 15 -6.67 0.69 -2.06
CA GLY A 15 -6.49 1.93 -1.31
C GLY A 15 -6.98 1.81 0.13
N LEU A 16 -8.10 1.13 0.38
CA LEU A 16 -8.62 0.95 1.74
C LEU A 16 -7.64 0.16 2.64
N PRO A 17 -7.14 -1.03 2.24
CA PRO A 17 -6.13 -1.75 3.02
C PRO A 17 -4.84 -0.95 3.19
N LEU A 18 -4.37 -0.25 2.15
CA LEU A 18 -3.17 0.57 2.24
C LEU A 18 -3.34 1.66 3.31
N VAL A 19 -4.41 2.45 3.26
CA VAL A 19 -4.69 3.49 4.26
C VAL A 19 -4.70 2.91 5.68
N GLY A 20 -5.36 1.76 5.89
CA GLY A 20 -5.36 1.08 7.18
C GLY A 20 -3.95 0.69 7.65
N ALA A 21 -3.14 0.13 6.76
CA ALA A 21 -1.76 -0.23 7.06
C ALA A 21 -0.88 0.99 7.34
N LEU A 22 -1.11 2.12 6.66
CA LEU A 22 -0.34 3.35 6.89
C LEU A 22 -0.59 3.91 8.28
N VAL A 23 -1.86 4.05 8.66
CA VAL A 23 -2.24 4.52 9.99
C VAL A 23 -1.73 3.58 11.07
N HIS A 24 -1.93 2.27 10.89
CA HIS A 24 -1.46 1.26 11.83
C HIS A 24 0.05 1.32 12.04
N SER A 25 0.83 1.39 10.95
CA SER A 25 2.29 1.43 11.02
C SER A 25 2.80 2.69 11.73
N LEU A 26 2.22 3.86 11.47
CA LEU A 26 2.65 5.11 12.13
C LEU A 26 2.42 5.06 13.64
N VAL A 27 1.27 4.56 14.09
CA VAL A 27 0.96 4.42 15.52
C VAL A 27 1.88 3.39 16.17
N VAL A 28 2.09 2.23 15.55
CA VAL A 28 2.97 1.18 16.07
C VAL A 28 4.41 1.67 16.18
N ILE A 29 4.94 2.34 15.14
CA ILE A 29 6.30 2.89 15.15
C ILE A 29 6.47 3.84 16.33
N LYS A 30 5.51 4.74 16.57
CA LYS A 30 5.58 5.68 17.69
C LYS A 30 5.60 4.96 19.03
N VAL A 31 4.59 4.12 19.30
CA VAL A 31 4.42 3.44 20.60
C VAL A 31 5.60 2.53 20.92
N VAL A 32 6.07 1.74 19.95
CA VAL A 32 7.18 0.80 20.15
C VAL A 32 8.52 1.55 20.27
N SER A 33 8.71 2.65 19.54
CA SER A 33 9.93 3.46 19.67
C SER A 33 10.03 4.12 21.05
N GLU A 34 8.93 4.66 21.57
CA GLU A 34 8.87 5.23 22.93
C GLU A 34 9.15 4.14 23.99
N TYR A 35 8.54 2.97 23.85
CA TYR A 35 8.75 1.83 24.74
C TYR A 35 10.20 1.36 24.76
N ILE A 36 10.81 1.12 23.59
CA ILE A 36 12.20 0.64 23.50
C ILE A 36 13.22 1.68 23.97
N SER A 37 12.97 2.96 23.67
CA SER A 37 13.82 4.06 24.13
C SER A 37 13.89 4.12 25.67
N SER A 38 12.77 3.81 26.35
CA SER A 38 12.71 3.75 27.81
C SER A 38 13.55 2.62 28.44
N LEU A 39 13.80 1.54 27.70
CA LEU A 39 14.52 0.36 28.20
C LEU A 39 16.03 0.45 27.94
N ASN A 40 16.43 0.76 26.70
CA ASN A 40 17.82 0.59 26.26
C ASN A 40 18.40 1.80 25.48
N LYS A 41 17.71 2.95 25.44
CA LYS A 41 18.09 4.13 24.63
C LYS A 41 18.32 3.84 23.13
N LEU A 42 17.82 2.71 22.63
CA LEU A 42 17.92 2.34 21.22
C LEU A 42 16.89 3.11 20.40
N ASN A 43 17.33 3.74 19.31
CA ASN A 43 16.46 4.42 18.35
C ASN A 43 16.14 3.49 17.17
N ILE A 44 14.96 2.86 17.22
CA ILE A 44 14.46 1.99 16.14
C ILE A 44 13.58 2.75 15.13
N GLY A 45 13.14 3.97 15.46
CA GLY A 45 12.17 4.72 14.66
C GLY A 45 12.65 4.99 13.24
N ALA A 46 13.95 5.28 13.07
CA ALA A 46 14.56 5.51 11.77
C ALA A 46 14.51 4.26 10.86
N SER A 47 14.93 3.10 11.37
CA SER A 47 14.92 1.84 10.62
C SER A 47 13.49 1.36 10.32
N SER A 48 12.56 1.58 11.24
CA SER A 48 11.15 1.27 11.03
C SER A 48 10.51 2.20 9.99
N LEU A 49 10.87 3.49 9.96
CA LEU A 49 10.43 4.43 8.94
C LEU A 49 10.92 4.03 7.54
N LEU A 50 12.17 3.56 7.43
CA LEU A 50 12.68 3.03 6.16
C LEU A 50 11.87 1.81 5.69
N SER A 51 11.57 0.88 6.60
CA SER A 51 10.76 -0.30 6.29
C SER A 51 9.34 0.07 5.85
N TYR A 52 8.74 1.06 6.51
CA TYR A 52 7.46 1.64 6.12
C TYR A 52 7.48 2.21 4.69
N LEU A 53 8.52 2.97 4.33
CA LEU A 53 8.67 3.51 2.97
C LEU A 53 8.82 2.41 1.91
N VAL A 54 9.62 1.37 2.21
CA VAL A 54 9.78 0.22 1.31
C VAL A 54 8.44 -0.48 1.09
N MET A 55 7.65 -0.66 2.15
CA MET A 55 6.30 -1.25 2.07
C MET A 55 5.38 -0.43 1.16
N VAL A 56 5.39 0.90 1.26
CA VAL A 56 4.62 1.79 0.37
C VAL A 56 5.03 1.61 -1.09
N ILE A 57 6.34 1.55 -1.38
CA ILE A 57 6.85 1.40 -2.75
C ILE A 57 6.42 0.06 -3.35
N VAL A 58 6.64 -1.04 -2.62
CA VAL A 58 6.30 -2.38 -3.09
C VAL A 58 4.79 -2.52 -3.29
N TYR A 59 3.99 -2.05 -2.33
CA TYR A 59 2.53 -2.10 -2.42
C TYR A 59 2.00 -1.22 -3.55
N GLY A 60 2.55 -0.02 -3.73
CA GLY A 60 2.21 0.89 -4.84
C GLY A 60 2.53 0.27 -6.20
N GLY A 61 3.67 -0.39 -6.33
CA GLY A 61 4.04 -1.14 -7.53
C GLY A 61 3.05 -2.26 -7.83
N TYR A 62 2.64 -3.02 -6.82
CA TYR A 62 1.64 -4.09 -6.96
C TYR A 62 0.25 -3.57 -7.38
N PHE A 63 -0.18 -2.45 -6.80
CA PHE A 63 -1.40 -1.74 -7.22
C PHE A 63 -1.34 -1.33 -8.71
N TYR A 64 -0.23 -0.74 -9.14
CA TYR A 64 -0.05 -0.30 -10.52
C TYR A 64 -0.08 -1.47 -11.51
N ALA A 65 0.64 -2.56 -11.20
CA ALA A 65 0.63 -3.78 -12.00
C ALA A 65 -0.79 -4.36 -12.12
N THR A 66 -1.54 -4.39 -11.03
CA THR A 66 -2.92 -4.89 -11.01
C THR A 66 -3.84 -4.03 -11.88
N TYR A 67 -3.74 -2.69 -11.79
CA TYR A 67 -4.53 -1.78 -12.60
C TYR A 67 -4.30 -1.98 -14.11
N ILE A 68 -3.03 -2.11 -14.52
CA ILE A 68 -2.69 -2.39 -15.92
C ILE A 68 -3.22 -3.75 -16.35
N GLY A 69 -2.99 -4.79 -15.54
CA GLY A 69 -3.46 -6.15 -15.82
C GLY A 69 -4.97 -6.18 -16.06
N TYR A 70 -5.74 -5.59 -15.16
CA TYR A 70 -7.20 -5.51 -15.29
C TYR A 70 -7.64 -4.76 -16.57
N LYS A 71 -6.99 -3.63 -16.87
CA LYS A 71 -7.30 -2.84 -18.07
C LYS A 71 -7.00 -3.61 -19.35
N LEU A 72 -5.90 -4.36 -19.41
CA LEU A 72 -5.52 -5.17 -20.56
C LEU A 72 -6.47 -6.37 -20.73
N THR A 73 -6.81 -7.08 -19.66
CA THR A 73 -7.74 -8.21 -19.69
C THR A 73 -9.09 -7.79 -20.25
N VAL A 74 -9.70 -6.72 -19.70
CA VAL A 74 -11.00 -6.24 -20.18
C VAL A 74 -10.93 -5.79 -21.65
N LYS A 75 -9.86 -5.09 -22.05
CA LYS A 75 -9.67 -4.67 -23.44
C LYS A 75 -9.60 -5.86 -24.40
N ASN A 76 -8.89 -6.92 -24.02
CA ASN A 76 -8.76 -8.12 -24.85
C ASN A 76 -10.08 -8.89 -24.95
N SER A 77 -10.85 -9.00 -23.87
CA SER A 77 -12.17 -9.64 -23.88
C SER A 77 -13.17 -8.91 -24.78
N LEU A 78 -13.09 -7.59 -24.88
CA LEU A 78 -13.95 -6.80 -25.78
C LEU A 78 -13.57 -6.93 -27.25
N LYS A 79 -12.30 -7.23 -27.57
CA LYS A 79 -11.85 -7.46 -28.96
C LYS A 79 -12.24 -8.82 -29.51
N GLN A 80 -12.53 -9.79 -28.65
CA GLN A 80 -12.94 -11.15 -29.05
C GLN A 80 -14.45 -11.27 -29.30
N LYS A 81 -15.23 -10.23 -28.98
CA LYS A 81 -16.65 -10.08 -29.32
C LYS A 81 -16.80 -9.31 -30.61
#